data_AF-A0A5J4Y255-F1
#
_entry.id   AF-A0A5J4Y255-F1
#
_cell.length_a   1.000
_cell.length_b   1.000
_cell.length_c   1.000
_cell.angle_alpha   90.00
_cell.angle_beta   90.00
_cell.angle_gamma   90.00
#
_symmetry.space_group_name_H-M   'P 1'
#
loop_
_entity.id
_entity.type
_entity.pdbx_description
1 polymer ?
#
loop_
_entity_poly.entity_id
_entity_poly.type
_entity_poly.pdbx_seq_one_letter_code
_entity_poly.pdbx_strand_id
1 'polypeptide(L)'
;MPSTTQTFQQWGMHLRLQTLGPVYRIVCRDGDAAGPILATTNGFVLPLLKLMHCDTMQVFTPRLADADRERIRGGSFFGLSLLIVAAIMSHGHESGCVKAEMLAINDDDHQHARLVKYYRRMGFEKVLEVGNNGLSDLPHLLVWGGAGTRMNCNPQQFLRRWASLLKKSNKGSQ
;
A
#
# COMPACT_ATOMS: atom_id res chain seq x y z
N MET A 1 4.33 12.90 21.75
CA MET A 1 4.96 11.68 21.17
C MET A 1 5.90 12.09 20.06
N PRO A 2 7.13 11.56 19.98
CA PRO A 2 8.07 11.95 18.93
C PRO A 2 7.58 11.44 17.57
N SER A 3 7.73 12.27 16.53
CA SER A 3 7.55 11.84 15.15
C SER A 3 8.85 11.22 14.65
N THR A 4 8.76 10.08 13.95
CA THR A 4 9.92 9.44 13.33
C THR A 4 9.79 9.53 11.82
N THR A 5 10.88 9.91 11.14
CA THR A 5 10.96 9.91 9.67
C THR A 5 12.06 8.96 9.23
N GLN A 6 11.76 8.09 8.28
CA GLN A 6 12.72 7.23 7.60
C GLN A 6 12.60 7.44 6.09
N THR A 7 13.73 7.43 5.40
CA THR A 7 13.80 7.57 3.94
C THR A 7 14.53 6.41 3.33
N PHE A 8 14.09 5.98 2.15
CA PHE A 8 14.68 4.86 1.42
C PHE A 8 14.56 5.10 -0.08
N GLN A 9 15.51 4.56 -0.82
CA GLN A 9 15.62 4.70 -2.27
C GLN A 9 15.52 3.32 -2.91
N GLN A 10 14.63 3.17 -3.88
CA GLN A 10 14.40 1.90 -4.56
C GLN A 10 13.88 2.13 -5.97
N TRP A 11 14.48 1.46 -6.97
CA TRP A 11 14.10 1.63 -8.40
C TRP A 11 14.12 3.09 -8.89
N GLY A 12 15.04 3.91 -8.36
CA GLY A 12 15.10 5.34 -8.66
C GLY A 12 13.96 6.15 -8.05
N MET A 13 13.19 5.59 -7.12
CA MET A 13 12.13 6.29 -6.40
C MET A 13 12.52 6.54 -4.94
N HIS A 14 12.22 7.74 -4.49
CA HIS A 14 12.41 8.17 -3.12
C HIS A 14 11.15 7.91 -2.29
N LEU A 15 11.23 7.01 -1.32
CA LEU A 15 10.15 6.75 -0.39
C LEU A 15 10.47 7.36 0.98
N ARG A 16 9.46 8.00 1.56
CA ARG A 16 9.53 8.60 2.89
C ARG A 16 8.41 8.03 3.74
N LEU A 17 8.78 7.33 4.81
CA LEU A 17 7.88 6.93 5.89
C LEU A 17 7.93 7.99 6.99
N GLN A 18 6.77 8.47 7.42
CA GLN A 18 6.60 9.34 8.56
C GLN A 18 5.64 8.68 9.53
N THR A 19 5.97 8.68 10.82
CA THR A 19 5.11 8.14 11.87
C THR A 19 4.86 9.19 12.95
N LEU A 20 3.66 9.17 13.51
CA LEU A 20 3.25 9.94 14.68
C LEU A 20 2.41 9.04 15.58
N GLY A 21 3.06 8.46 16.60
CA GLY A 21 2.44 7.40 17.39
C GLY A 21 2.05 6.21 16.50
N PRO A 22 0.82 5.69 16.56
CA PRO A 22 0.39 4.55 15.75
C PRO A 22 0.14 4.90 14.28
N VAL A 23 0.02 6.20 13.95
CA VAL A 23 -0.32 6.64 12.60
C VAL A 23 0.93 6.69 11.74
N TYR A 24 0.81 6.24 10.49
CA TYR A 24 1.87 6.34 9.50
C TYR A 24 1.40 7.04 8.23
N ARG A 25 2.37 7.58 7.50
CA ARG A 25 2.22 8.05 6.13
C ARG A 25 3.45 7.65 5.33
N ILE A 26 3.24 7.09 4.14
CA ILE A 26 4.31 6.81 3.19
C ILE A 26 4.04 7.65 1.94
N VAL A 27 5.07 8.34 1.47
CA VAL A 27 5.06 9.12 0.24
C VAL A 27 6.17 8.59 -0.66
N CYS A 28 5.84 8.24 -1.90
CA CYS A 28 6.79 7.87 -2.93
C CYS A 28 6.88 9.00 -3.96
N ARG A 29 8.11 9.42 -4.24
CA ARG A 29 8.47 10.45 -5.20
C ARG A 29 9.38 9.88 -6.27
N ASP A 30 9.31 10.48 -7.44
CA ASP A 30 10.21 10.15 -8.54
C ASP A 30 11.61 10.73 -8.30
N GLY A 31 12.66 9.95 -8.51
CA GLY A 31 14.04 10.36 -8.30
C GLY A 31 14.36 10.65 -6.83
N ASP A 32 14.21 11.90 -6.43
CA ASP A 32 14.64 12.43 -5.15
C ASP A 32 13.50 12.99 -4.28
N ALA A 33 13.85 13.64 -3.17
CA ALA A 33 12.88 14.22 -2.25
C ALA A 33 12.11 15.43 -2.82
N ALA A 34 12.63 16.09 -3.86
CA ALA A 34 12.02 17.23 -4.54
C ALA A 34 11.17 16.82 -5.76
N GLY A 35 11.36 15.60 -6.28
CA GLY A 35 10.62 15.08 -7.43
C GLY A 35 9.11 14.92 -7.19
N PRO A 36 8.30 14.75 -8.26
CA PRO A 36 6.84 14.69 -8.18
C PRO A 36 6.36 13.51 -7.33
N ILE A 37 5.21 13.68 -6.67
CA ILE A 37 4.56 12.60 -5.92
C ILE A 37 3.94 11.59 -6.88
N LEU A 38 4.43 10.36 -6.81
CA LEU A 38 3.96 9.22 -7.59
C LEU A 38 2.90 8.42 -6.84
N ALA A 39 3.02 8.30 -5.52
CA ALA A 39 2.03 7.62 -4.70
C ALA A 39 2.08 8.08 -3.25
N THR A 40 0.93 7.97 -2.58
CA THR A 40 0.81 8.23 -1.14
C THR A 40 -0.08 7.20 -0.50
N THR A 41 0.24 6.85 0.73
CA THR A 41 -0.59 6.01 1.57
C THR A 41 -0.49 6.44 3.03
N ASN A 42 -1.55 6.22 3.78
CA ASN A 42 -1.59 6.45 5.21
C ASN A 42 -2.38 5.31 5.88
N GLY A 43 -2.35 5.32 7.20
CA GLY A 43 -3.05 4.35 8.01
C GLY A 43 -2.52 4.38 9.43
N PHE A 44 -2.79 3.32 10.17
CA PHE A 44 -2.27 3.16 11.51
C PHE A 44 -1.98 1.71 11.84
N VAL A 45 -1.15 1.51 12.85
CA VAL A 45 -0.86 0.20 13.44
C VAL A 45 -1.44 0.12 14.84
N LEU A 46 -1.96 -1.05 15.20
CA LEU A 46 -2.40 -1.42 16.53
C LEU A 46 -1.55 -2.62 16.99
N PRO A 47 -0.35 -2.38 17.56
CA PRO A 47 0.58 -3.45 17.92
C PRO A 47 -0.02 -4.46 18.90
N LEU A 48 -0.86 -4.01 19.84
CA LEU A 48 -1.56 -4.88 20.80
C LEU A 48 -2.49 -5.88 20.11
N LEU A 49 -3.10 -5.50 18.98
CA LEU A 49 -3.94 -6.37 18.16
C LEU A 49 -3.17 -7.03 17.01
N LYS A 50 -1.87 -6.73 16.87
CA LYS A 50 -1.01 -7.14 15.75
C LYS A 50 -1.65 -6.81 14.39
N LEU A 51 -2.32 -5.66 14.32
CA LEU A 51 -3.11 -5.20 13.18
C LEU A 51 -2.51 -3.95 12.56
N MET A 52 -2.45 -3.91 11.25
CA MET A 52 -2.20 -2.72 10.45
C MET A 52 -3.46 -2.39 9.68
N HIS A 53 -3.95 -1.17 9.82
CA HIS A 53 -5.08 -0.65 9.10
C HIS A 53 -4.58 0.30 8.01
N CYS A 54 -4.81 -0.09 6.75
CA CYS A 54 -4.41 0.68 5.58
C CYS A 54 -5.60 1.51 5.11
N ASP A 55 -5.65 2.78 5.50
CA ASP A 55 -6.78 3.68 5.24
C ASP A 55 -6.81 4.12 3.76
N THR A 56 -5.89 5.01 3.38
CA THR A 56 -5.83 5.54 2.02
C THR A 56 -4.62 4.98 1.27
N MET A 57 -4.81 4.62 0.00
CA MET A 57 -3.73 4.43 -0.95
C MET A 57 -4.09 5.06 -2.30
N GLN A 58 -3.23 5.97 -2.77
CA GLN A 58 -3.40 6.69 -4.02
C GLN A 58 -2.12 6.59 -4.86
N VAL A 59 -2.28 6.30 -6.15
CA VAL A 59 -1.19 6.16 -7.11
C VAL A 59 -1.49 7.05 -8.32
N PHE A 60 -0.55 7.93 -8.66
CA PHE A 60 -0.70 8.99 -9.65
C PHE A 60 0.09 8.67 -10.93
N THR A 61 -0.40 7.73 -11.73
CA THR A 61 0.23 7.28 -12.99
C THR A 61 0.58 8.38 -13.99
N PRO A 62 -0.21 9.46 -14.17
CA PRO A 62 0.10 10.53 -15.13
C PRO A 62 1.37 11.34 -14.80
N ARG A 63 1.94 11.18 -13.59
CA ARG A 63 3.12 11.94 -13.13
C ARG A 63 4.43 11.18 -13.31
N LEU A 64 4.39 10.01 -13.95
CA LEU A 64 5.57 9.26 -14.36
C LEU A 64 6.05 9.76 -15.71
N ALA A 65 7.29 10.24 -15.81
CA ALA A 65 7.88 10.52 -17.12
C ALA A 65 8.08 9.21 -17.89
N ASP A 66 8.10 9.28 -19.22
CA ASP A 66 8.11 8.07 -20.06
C ASP A 66 9.38 7.21 -19.86
N ALA A 67 10.52 7.83 -19.57
CA ALA A 67 11.75 7.13 -19.20
C ALA A 67 11.67 6.41 -17.83
N ASP A 68 10.83 6.91 -16.91
CA ASP A 68 10.65 6.34 -15.57
C ASP A 68 9.65 5.18 -15.56
N ARG A 69 8.77 5.10 -16.57
CA ARG A 69 7.95 3.90 -16.82
C ARG A 69 8.84 2.69 -17.04
N GLU A 70 9.97 2.81 -17.74
CA GLU A 70 10.89 1.70 -17.98
C GLU A 70 11.63 1.25 -16.71
N ARG A 71 11.92 2.17 -15.78
CA ARG A 71 12.56 1.89 -14.49
C ARG A 71 11.64 1.10 -13.56
N ILE A 72 10.34 1.37 -13.63
CA ILE A 72 9.31 0.58 -12.95
C ILE A 72 9.14 -0.71 -13.75
N ARG A 73 9.58 -1.84 -13.18
CA ARG A 73 9.48 -3.15 -13.85
C ARG A 73 8.08 -3.39 -14.45
N GLY A 74 8.01 -3.36 -15.78
CA GLY A 74 6.80 -3.57 -16.56
C GLY A 74 6.10 -2.31 -17.09
N GLY A 75 6.69 -1.10 -17.01
CA GLY A 75 6.06 0.10 -17.61
C GLY A 75 4.81 0.58 -16.88
N SER A 76 4.46 -0.06 -15.76
CA SER A 76 3.06 -0.21 -15.38
C SER A 76 2.78 0.19 -13.94
N PHE A 77 1.56 0.71 -13.74
CA PHE A 77 0.85 0.89 -12.48
C PHE A 77 1.05 -0.26 -11.47
N PHE A 78 1.23 -1.50 -11.94
CA PHE A 78 1.48 -2.65 -11.07
C PHE A 78 2.79 -2.57 -10.28
N GLY A 79 3.89 -2.13 -10.90
CA GLY A 79 5.20 -2.08 -10.24
C GLY A 79 5.25 -1.04 -9.12
N LEU A 80 4.82 0.19 -9.40
CA LEU A 80 4.76 1.28 -8.41
C LEU A 80 3.88 0.92 -7.21
N SER A 81 2.70 0.38 -7.48
CA SER A 81 1.79 -0.04 -6.40
C SER A 81 2.37 -1.21 -5.60
N LEU A 82 3.03 -2.19 -6.25
CA LEU A 82 3.70 -3.27 -5.54
C LEU A 82 4.80 -2.74 -4.61
N LEU A 83 5.56 -1.74 -5.05
CA LEU A 83 6.58 -1.09 -4.22
C LEU A 83 5.95 -0.37 -3.01
N ILE A 84 4.88 0.38 -3.21
CA ILE A 84 4.16 1.04 -2.11
C ILE A 84 3.59 0.03 -1.12
N VAL A 85 2.91 -1.01 -1.62
CA VAL A 85 2.36 -2.05 -0.75
C VAL A 85 3.49 -2.77 -0.02
N ALA A 86 4.63 -3.02 -0.66
CA ALA A 86 5.80 -3.57 0.03
C ALA A 86 6.30 -2.65 1.15
N ALA A 87 6.36 -1.34 0.94
CA ALA A 87 6.74 -0.39 1.99
C ALA A 87 5.77 -0.41 3.17
N ILE A 88 4.46 -0.44 2.91
CA ILE A 88 3.42 -0.59 3.94
C ILE A 88 3.62 -1.90 4.70
N MET A 89 3.78 -3.02 3.99
CA MET A 89 3.93 -4.35 4.60
C MET A 89 5.23 -4.48 5.40
N SER A 90 6.33 -3.86 4.96
CA SER A 90 7.57 -3.76 5.74
C SER A 90 7.32 -3.04 7.06
N HIS A 91 6.70 -1.87 7.03
CA HIS A 91 6.38 -1.12 8.24
C HIS A 91 5.46 -1.92 9.19
N GLY A 92 4.45 -2.60 8.63
CA GLY A 92 3.54 -3.45 9.41
C GLY A 92 4.26 -4.64 10.04
N HIS A 93 5.16 -5.29 9.29
CA HIS A 93 5.95 -6.41 9.79
C HIS A 93 6.89 -5.98 10.92
N GLU A 94 7.61 -4.87 10.75
CA GLU A 94 8.50 -4.28 11.75
C GLU A 94 7.74 -3.83 13.01
N SER A 95 6.49 -3.40 12.85
CA SER A 95 5.59 -3.05 13.96
C SER A 95 4.97 -4.28 14.65
N GLY A 96 5.33 -5.50 14.25
CA GLY A 96 4.83 -6.75 14.83
C GLY A 96 3.43 -7.16 14.35
N CYS A 97 2.91 -6.51 13.30
CA CYS A 97 1.60 -6.82 12.76
C CYS A 97 1.63 -8.12 11.94
N VAL A 98 0.61 -8.95 12.15
CA VAL A 98 0.40 -10.22 11.41
C VAL A 98 -0.82 -10.13 10.47
N LYS A 99 -1.57 -9.04 10.55
CA LYS A 99 -2.72 -8.74 9.71
C LYS A 99 -2.61 -7.29 9.23
N ALA A 100 -2.67 -7.10 7.94
CA ALA A 100 -2.94 -5.81 7.30
C ALA A 100 -4.35 -5.88 6.71
N GLU A 101 -5.19 -4.89 7.00
CA GLU A 101 -6.55 -4.77 6.48
C GLU A 101 -6.70 -3.53 5.62
N MET A 102 -7.54 -3.63 4.59
CA MET A 102 -7.89 -2.50 3.74
C MET A 102 -9.32 -2.65 3.19
N LEU A 103 -9.89 -1.56 2.70
CA LEU A 103 -11.15 -1.58 1.96
C LEU A 103 -10.89 -1.28 0.47
N ALA A 104 -11.31 -2.18 -0.41
CA ALA A 104 -11.50 -1.86 -1.82
C ALA A 104 -12.88 -1.22 -1.96
N ILE A 105 -12.95 0.12 -1.87
CA ILE A 105 -14.20 0.89 -1.99
C ILE A 105 -14.92 0.54 -3.31
N ASN A 106 -16.25 0.49 -3.26
CA ASN A 106 -17.09 0.32 -4.43
C ASN A 106 -17.78 1.65 -4.80
N ASP A 107 -17.08 2.48 -5.56
CA ASP A 107 -17.59 3.72 -6.16
C ASP A 107 -18.14 3.49 -7.58
N ASP A 108 -17.50 2.59 -8.33
CA ASP A 108 -17.91 2.08 -9.64
C ASP A 108 -17.70 0.56 -9.69
N ASP A 109 -18.75 -0.21 -10.01
CA ASP A 109 -18.72 -1.68 -9.95
C ASP A 109 -17.62 -2.29 -10.82
N HIS A 110 -17.34 -1.71 -11.99
CA HIS A 110 -16.31 -2.21 -12.89
C HIS A 110 -14.90 -1.92 -12.36
N GLN A 111 -14.63 -0.69 -11.87
CA GLN A 111 -13.36 -0.37 -11.23
C GLN A 111 -13.16 -1.16 -9.94
N HIS A 112 -14.21 -1.31 -9.14
CA HIS A 112 -14.20 -2.09 -7.92
C HIS A 112 -13.81 -3.56 -8.17
N ALA A 113 -14.45 -4.21 -9.15
CA ALA A 113 -14.10 -5.58 -9.53
C ALA A 113 -12.64 -5.71 -10.01
N ARG A 114 -12.11 -4.72 -10.70
CA ARG A 114 -10.69 -4.67 -11.12
C ARG A 114 -9.77 -4.51 -9.91
N LEU A 115 -10.09 -3.59 -9.00
CA LEU A 115 -9.32 -3.30 -7.79
C LEU A 115 -9.23 -4.52 -6.87
N VAL A 116 -10.35 -5.21 -6.69
CA VAL A 116 -10.41 -6.47 -5.94
C VAL A 116 -9.53 -7.54 -6.58
N LYS A 117 -9.65 -7.77 -7.91
CA LYS A 117 -8.80 -8.75 -8.62
C LYS A 117 -7.32 -8.40 -8.49
N TYR A 118 -7.01 -7.11 -8.53
CA TYR A 118 -5.67 -6.58 -8.39
C TYR A 118 -5.06 -6.89 -7.01
N TYR A 119 -5.77 -6.59 -5.92
CA TYR A 119 -5.30 -6.91 -4.57
C TYR A 119 -5.24 -8.41 -4.31
N ARG A 120 -6.15 -9.20 -4.87
CA ARG A 120 -6.05 -10.68 -4.84
C ARG A 120 -4.77 -11.17 -5.49
N ARG A 121 -4.39 -10.61 -6.65
CA ARG A 121 -3.12 -10.96 -7.31
C ARG A 121 -1.91 -10.64 -6.43
N MET A 122 -1.97 -9.55 -5.66
CA MET A 122 -0.93 -9.16 -4.70
C MET A 122 -0.86 -10.08 -3.46
N GLY A 123 -1.89 -10.87 -3.19
CA GLY A 123 -1.95 -11.80 -2.05
C GLY A 123 -2.88 -11.36 -0.93
N PHE A 124 -3.79 -10.41 -1.19
CA PHE A 124 -4.89 -10.13 -0.29
C PHE A 124 -6.03 -11.12 -0.48
N GLU A 125 -6.74 -11.41 0.60
CA GLU A 125 -7.91 -12.27 0.61
C GLU A 125 -9.15 -11.45 0.93
N LYS A 126 -10.27 -11.75 0.25
CA LYS A 126 -11.56 -11.16 0.57
C LYS A 126 -12.01 -11.67 1.94
N VAL A 127 -12.53 -10.77 2.77
CA VAL A 127 -13.06 -11.11 4.09
C VAL A 127 -14.58 -11.01 4.10
N LEU A 128 -15.10 -9.85 3.70
CA LEU A 128 -16.54 -9.57 3.65
C LEU A 128 -16.82 -8.39 2.72
N GLU A 129 -18.03 -8.33 2.20
CA GLU A 129 -18.55 -7.16 1.47
C GLU A 129 -19.26 -6.24 2.49
N VAL A 130 -18.73 -5.02 2.65
CA VAL A 130 -19.24 -3.96 3.53
C VAL A 130 -20.34 -3.20 2.79
N GLY A 131 -21.50 -3.02 3.42
CA GLY A 131 -22.66 -2.29 2.90
C GLY A 131 -23.84 -3.20 2.51
N ASN A 132 -23.67 -4.52 2.54
CA ASN A 132 -24.68 -5.51 2.14
C ASN A 132 -25.38 -6.19 3.33
N ASN A 133 -24.95 -5.95 4.57
CA ASN A 133 -25.43 -6.63 5.78
C ASN A 133 -26.17 -5.68 6.75
N GLY A 134 -26.65 -4.54 6.25
CA GLY A 134 -27.45 -3.58 7.04
C GLY A 134 -26.69 -3.01 8.24
N LEU A 135 -27.33 -3.01 9.42
CA LEU A 135 -26.77 -2.40 10.65
C LEU A 135 -25.46 -3.05 11.13
N SER A 136 -25.20 -4.30 10.75
CA SER A 136 -23.96 -5.00 11.13
C SER A 136 -22.71 -4.42 10.44
N ASP A 137 -22.88 -3.68 9.35
CA ASP A 137 -21.79 -3.01 8.63
C ASP A 137 -21.47 -1.61 9.18
N LEU A 138 -22.29 -1.06 10.08
CA LEU A 138 -22.12 0.31 10.59
C LEU A 138 -20.72 0.60 11.13
N PRO A 139 -20.07 -0.27 11.94
CA PRO A 139 -18.71 -0.02 12.40
C PRO A 139 -17.71 0.06 11.23
N HIS A 140 -17.88 -0.76 10.21
CA HIS A 140 -17.02 -0.75 9.03
C HIS A 140 -17.28 0.48 8.15
N LEU A 141 -18.54 0.88 7.98
CA LEU A 141 -18.90 2.11 7.27
C LEU A 141 -18.37 3.36 7.98
N LEU A 142 -18.36 3.38 9.32
CA LEU A 142 -17.77 4.49 10.09
C LEU A 142 -16.25 4.55 9.98
N VAL A 143 -15.59 3.39 9.97
CA VAL A 143 -14.12 3.31 9.88
C VAL A 143 -13.63 3.67 8.48
N TRP A 144 -14.31 3.21 7.42
CA TRP A 144 -13.85 3.36 6.04
C TRP A 144 -14.56 4.45 5.24
N GLY A 145 -15.68 4.98 5.75
CA GLY A 145 -16.46 6.03 5.09
C GLY A 145 -17.24 5.59 3.84
N GLY A 146 -17.29 4.28 3.52
CA GLY A 146 -17.97 3.78 2.32
C GLY A 146 -18.13 2.27 2.27
N ALA A 147 -18.95 1.81 1.32
CA ALA A 147 -19.16 0.40 1.01
C ALA A 147 -18.04 -0.16 0.12
N GLY A 148 -17.83 -1.48 0.15
CA GLY A 148 -16.80 -2.13 -0.66
C GLY A 148 -16.35 -3.47 -0.11
N THR A 149 -15.30 -4.06 -0.69
CA THR A 149 -14.79 -5.35 -0.24
C THR A 149 -13.69 -5.15 0.80
N ARG A 150 -13.91 -5.61 2.02
CA ARG A 150 -12.85 -5.68 3.03
C ARG A 150 -11.88 -6.81 2.66
N MET A 151 -10.59 -6.50 2.67
CA MET A 151 -9.54 -7.46 2.34
C MET A 151 -8.43 -7.49 3.41
N ASN A 152 -7.83 -8.67 3.60
CA ASN A 152 -6.73 -8.88 4.53
C ASN A 152 -5.48 -9.44 3.83
N CYS A 153 -4.31 -9.14 4.37
CA CYS A 153 -3.06 -9.80 4.01
C CYS A 153 -2.18 -10.00 5.25
N ASN A 154 -1.29 -10.99 5.25
CA ASN A 154 -0.26 -11.12 6.27
C ASN A 154 1.02 -10.41 5.78
N PRO A 155 1.52 -9.37 6.50
CA PRO A 155 2.67 -8.59 6.04
C PRO A 155 3.92 -9.42 5.75
N GLN A 156 4.24 -10.38 6.62
CA GLN A 156 5.42 -11.23 6.46
C GLN A 156 5.29 -12.15 5.23
N GLN A 157 4.13 -12.78 5.06
CA GLN A 157 3.87 -13.64 3.90
C GLN A 157 3.92 -12.86 2.59
N PHE A 158 3.36 -11.64 2.58
CA PHE A 158 3.45 -10.73 1.43
C PHE A 158 4.92 -10.46 1.06
N LEU A 159 5.74 -10.03 2.02
CA LEU A 159 7.14 -9.70 1.77
C LEU A 159 7.91 -10.92 1.27
N ARG A 160 7.68 -12.10 1.84
CA ARG A 160 8.31 -13.36 1.37
C ARG A 160 7.93 -13.67 -0.08
N ARG A 161 6.65 -13.53 -0.43
CA ARG A 161 6.14 -13.79 -1.79
C ARG A 161 6.79 -12.87 -2.82
N TRP A 162 6.99 -11.60 -2.48
CA TRP A 162 7.47 -10.57 -3.42
C TRP A 162 8.97 -10.23 -3.28
N ALA A 163 9.68 -10.86 -2.34
CA ALA A 163 11.09 -10.57 -2.03
C ALA A 163 12.02 -10.64 -3.25
N SER A 164 11.84 -11.63 -4.13
CA SER A 164 12.70 -11.81 -5.32
C SER A 164 12.54 -10.67 -6.34
N LEU A 165 11.32 -10.12 -6.44
CA LEU A 165 11.02 -9.00 -7.31
C LEU A 165 11.52 -7.68 -6.71
N LEU A 166 11.40 -7.51 -5.40
CA LEU A 166 11.88 -6.33 -4.68
C LEU A 166 13.42 -6.28 -4.61
N LYS A 167 14.13 -7.41 -4.49
CA LYS A 167 15.61 -7.42 -4.33
C LYS A 167 16.41 -7.15 -5.60
N LYS A 168 15.85 -7.31 -6.81
CA LYS A 168 16.61 -7.21 -8.08
C LYS A 168 16.88 -5.76 -8.54
N SER A 169 17.37 -4.89 -7.64
CA SER A 169 17.64 -3.46 -7.91
C SER A 169 19.14 -3.07 -7.86
N ASN A 170 20.08 -4.01 -8.03
CA ASN A 170 21.50 -3.67 -7.99
C ASN A 170 22.30 -4.42 -9.07
N LYS A 171 22.09 -4.09 -10.34
CA LYS A 171 23.05 -4.31 -11.45
C LYS A 171 22.76 -3.31 -12.56
N GLY A 172 23.51 -2.21 -12.61
CA GLY A 172 23.43 -1.26 -13.72
C GLY A 172 23.94 0.13 -13.37
N SER A 173 25.23 0.23 -13.02
CA SER A 173 26.08 1.41 -13.21
C SER A 173 27.51 1.01 -12.81
N GLN A 174 28.22 0.37 -13.73
CA GLN A 174 29.66 0.55 -13.90
C GLN A 174 29.88 1.02 -15.33
#